data_AF-A0A2T0TP97-F1
#
_entry.id   AF-A0A2T0TP97-F1
#
_cell.length_a   1.000
_cell.length_b   1.000
_cell.length_c   1.000
_cell.angle_alpha   90.00
_cell.angle_beta   90.00
_cell.angle_gamma   90.00
#
_symmetry.space_group_name_H-M   'P 1'
#
loop_
_entity.id
_entity.type
_entity.pdbx_description
1 polymer ?
#
loop_
_entity_poly.entity_id
_entity_poly.type
_entity_poly.pdbx_seq_one_letter_code
_entity_poly.pdbx_strand_id
1 'polypeptide(L)'
;MQDRGGPAVPEHAETHMWRRPEPTPAGSPALPPMPRDIETLEAVVAALDDGVSTPLDAHVAVVRTLTEACGLAYGAVWVPGAGGVFTLAFETGPLAPAMAGARPAEGRLPDATGGRAVRERRAVHLDSAPDARGADPRWAAAWAAGAREGCFIPAVDDGRVTAVVEYLTPHQLPFFGSRTEKWESIHRLFASMRAAALATAAQRETVHDRAAVSAVVTRLGEAADEAAVLRAALETVRSAFGWAYGSFWALDEAEGVLRFRTESGSAGEEFRKVTLAASFAEGVGLSGRAWRQRDLVFVRDLAEVTDCVRAPAAQRAGVRSGVCFPINANGQVIGTMDFFVTETIELSDSRASALRNVQHLVSQRVDTLRRASADAERSRELLDSVERLRGAAVAAGEVAEAAVAQASSMTSEVAALTEASTSIGEVIRIISGIADQTNLLALNATIEAARAGEAGRGFAVVASEVKDLARETATATQRVSDQIAGIQASSEQVTAGIHATSEVIGRLDAVQARITDVLEEQVRMARSIQAP
;
A
#
# COMPACT_ATOMS: atom_id res chain seq x y z
N MET A 1 -122.91 20.81 28.90
CA MET A 1 -122.07 20.22 29.96
C MET A 1 -120.63 20.40 29.49
N GLN A 2 -119.90 21.32 30.13
CA GLN A 2 -118.45 21.66 30.02
C GLN A 2 -117.89 21.92 28.59
N ASP A 3 -117.57 23.17 28.19
CA ASP A 3 -116.44 24.04 28.64
C ASP A 3 -115.10 23.33 28.34
N ARG A 4 -114.15 23.73 27.48
CA ARG A 4 -113.61 24.99 26.89
C ARG A 4 -112.85 24.60 25.61
N GLY A 5 -112.52 25.40 24.59
CA GLY A 5 -112.59 26.82 24.27
C GLY A 5 -111.87 27.01 22.91
N GLY A 6 -112.41 27.86 22.02
CA GLY A 6 -111.79 28.26 20.74
C GLY A 6 -110.60 29.24 20.93
N PRO A 7 -110.17 30.04 19.92
CA PRO A 7 -110.72 30.32 18.57
C PRO A 7 -109.71 30.12 17.41
N ALA A 8 -110.07 29.79 16.16
CA ALA A 8 -110.70 30.51 15.03
C ALA A 8 -109.77 31.39 14.12
N VAL A 9 -109.42 30.83 12.94
CA VAL A 9 -109.53 31.31 11.50
C VAL A 9 -109.16 32.81 11.20
N PRO A 10 -108.49 33.21 10.07
CA PRO A 10 -108.79 32.77 8.70
C PRO A 10 -107.70 32.63 7.60
N GLU A 11 -108.19 31.92 6.59
CA GLU A 11 -107.79 31.63 5.21
C GLU A 11 -107.60 32.88 4.32
N HIS A 12 -106.67 32.78 3.35
CA HIS A 12 -106.61 33.41 2.00
C HIS A 12 -105.14 33.34 1.53
N ALA A 13 -104.73 32.96 0.31
CA ALA A 13 -105.41 32.59 -0.92
C ALA A 13 -104.41 31.81 -1.82
N GLU A 14 -104.98 30.87 -2.57
CA GLU A 14 -104.68 30.43 -3.94
C GLU A 14 -103.23 30.24 -4.46
N THR A 15 -103.06 28.99 -4.88
CA THR A 15 -102.08 28.37 -5.76
C THR A 15 -101.85 29.13 -7.08
N HIS A 16 -100.59 29.46 -7.38
CA HIS A 16 -100.13 29.63 -8.77
C HIS A 16 -98.86 28.83 -9.06
N MET A 17 -99.08 27.84 -9.94
CA MET A 17 -98.18 27.02 -10.75
C MET A 17 -96.67 27.32 -10.74
N TRP A 18 -95.93 26.25 -10.47
CA TRP A 18 -94.50 26.04 -10.69
C TRP A 18 -94.03 26.38 -12.12
N ARG A 19 -93.09 27.32 -12.26
CA ARG A 19 -92.12 27.35 -13.38
C ARG A 19 -90.79 26.80 -12.88
N ARG A 20 -90.26 25.76 -13.54
CA ARG A 20 -88.90 25.24 -13.32
C ARG A 20 -87.87 26.26 -13.84
N PRO A 21 -86.81 26.60 -13.08
CA PRO A 21 -85.64 27.27 -13.62
C PRO A 21 -84.79 26.29 -14.44
N GLU A 22 -84.22 26.77 -15.54
CA GLU A 22 -83.28 26.06 -16.42
C GLU A 22 -81.99 25.65 -15.69
N PRO A 23 -81.31 24.56 -16.13
CA PRO A 23 -80.08 24.10 -15.49
C PRO A 23 -78.90 25.03 -15.81
N THR A 24 -78.28 25.54 -14.75
CA THR A 24 -76.99 26.24 -14.75
C THR A 24 -75.89 25.34 -15.35
N PRO A 25 -74.98 25.84 -16.20
CA PRO A 25 -73.94 25.01 -16.78
C PRO A 25 -72.94 24.54 -15.72
N ALA A 26 -72.47 23.31 -15.89
CA ALA A 26 -71.62 22.56 -14.98
C ALA A 26 -70.41 23.36 -14.48
N GLY A 27 -70.27 23.44 -13.16
CA GLY A 27 -69.11 24.01 -12.49
C GLY A 27 -67.84 23.21 -12.80
N SER A 28 -66.73 23.95 -12.91
CA SER A 28 -65.36 23.44 -12.98
C SER A 28 -65.12 22.35 -11.91
N PRO A 29 -64.29 21.32 -12.20
CA PRO A 29 -63.96 20.31 -11.21
C PRO A 29 -63.39 20.98 -9.96
N ALA A 30 -63.97 20.68 -8.80
CA ALA A 30 -63.48 21.14 -7.53
C ALA A 30 -62.03 20.64 -7.33
N LEU A 31 -61.12 21.58 -7.08
CA LEU A 31 -59.74 21.26 -6.76
C LEU A 31 -59.69 20.32 -5.55
N PRO A 32 -58.84 19.28 -5.55
CA PRO A 32 -58.64 18.48 -4.36
C PRO A 32 -58.24 19.40 -3.19
N PRO A 33 -58.72 19.13 -1.96
CA PRO A 33 -58.33 19.93 -0.81
C PRO A 33 -56.81 19.90 -0.71
N MET A 34 -56.19 21.08 -0.63
CA MET A 34 -54.75 21.22 -0.38
C MET A 34 -54.33 20.27 0.75
N PRO A 35 -53.25 19.49 0.60
CA PRO A 35 -52.74 18.68 1.70
C PRO A 35 -52.50 19.57 2.91
N ARG A 36 -52.70 19.02 4.10
CA ARG A 36 -52.38 19.75 5.32
C ARG A 36 -50.87 20.03 5.28
N ASP A 37 -50.45 21.23 5.66
CA ASP A 37 -49.04 21.65 5.59
C ASP A 37 -48.08 20.64 6.27
N ILE A 38 -48.58 19.90 7.27
CA ILE A 38 -47.91 18.79 7.94
C ILE A 38 -47.66 17.61 6.98
N GLU A 39 -48.66 17.17 6.21
CA GLU A 39 -48.52 16.07 5.24
C GLU A 39 -47.50 16.43 4.15
N THR A 40 -47.46 17.70 3.74
CA THR A 40 -46.46 18.20 2.79
C THR A 40 -45.05 18.20 3.40
N LEU A 41 -44.91 18.62 4.66
CA LEU A 41 -43.64 18.55 5.38
C LEU A 41 -43.16 17.09 5.53
N GLU A 42 -44.04 16.18 5.94
CA GLU A 42 -43.74 14.74 6.08
C GLU A 42 -43.30 14.11 4.75
N ALA A 43 -43.99 14.43 3.65
CA ALA A 43 -43.60 13.96 2.33
C ALA A 43 -42.20 14.47 1.93
N VAL A 44 -41.85 15.71 2.26
CA VAL A 44 -40.52 16.26 1.98
C VAL A 44 -39.45 15.63 2.89
N VAL A 45 -39.75 15.36 4.17
CA VAL A 45 -38.85 14.59 5.05
C VAL A 45 -38.56 13.23 4.43
N ALA A 46 -39.60 12.48 4.07
CA ALA A 46 -39.45 11.15 3.48
C ALA A 46 -38.65 11.18 2.18
N ALA A 47 -38.88 12.18 1.31
CA ALA A 47 -38.14 12.34 0.06
C ALA A 47 -36.67 12.75 0.26
N LEU A 48 -36.34 13.45 1.35
CA LEU A 48 -34.96 13.80 1.68
C LEU A 48 -34.21 12.65 2.36
N ASP A 49 -34.92 11.80 3.11
CA ASP A 49 -34.36 10.58 3.70
C ASP A 49 -34.06 9.52 2.63
N ASP A 50 -34.79 9.54 1.50
CA ASP A 50 -34.63 8.62 0.38
C ASP A 50 -33.68 9.16 -0.70
N GLY A 51 -32.40 8.79 -0.61
CA GLY A 51 -31.48 8.86 -1.76
C GLY A 51 -30.84 10.22 -2.06
N VAL A 52 -30.80 11.17 -1.11
CA VAL A 52 -30.03 12.41 -1.28
C VAL A 52 -28.53 12.14 -1.15
N SER A 53 -27.78 12.38 -2.23
CA SER A 53 -26.32 12.25 -2.24
C SER A 53 -25.61 13.58 -2.54
N THR A 54 -26.25 14.47 -3.30
CA THR A 54 -25.70 15.76 -3.69
C THR A 54 -26.63 16.92 -3.31
N PRO A 55 -26.10 18.17 -3.24
CA PRO A 55 -26.96 19.35 -3.02
C PRO A 55 -28.07 19.48 -4.05
N LEU A 56 -27.81 19.13 -5.33
CA LEU A 56 -28.82 19.14 -6.37
C LEU A 56 -29.93 18.13 -6.07
N ASP A 57 -29.61 16.90 -5.67
CA ASP A 57 -30.60 15.87 -5.32
C ASP A 57 -31.51 16.36 -4.19
N ALA A 58 -30.94 17.03 -3.19
CA ALA A 58 -31.70 17.60 -2.08
C ALA A 58 -32.70 18.67 -2.56
N HIS A 59 -32.31 19.54 -3.49
CA HIS A 59 -33.23 20.52 -4.07
C HIS A 59 -34.29 19.85 -4.95
N VAL A 60 -33.90 18.89 -5.79
CA VAL A 60 -34.81 18.15 -6.67
C VAL A 60 -35.85 17.38 -5.87
N ALA A 61 -35.45 16.72 -4.78
CA ALA A 61 -36.36 16.02 -3.88
C ALA A 61 -37.45 16.96 -3.35
N VAL A 62 -37.06 18.13 -2.81
CA VAL A 62 -38.02 19.13 -2.31
C VAL A 62 -38.93 19.64 -3.43
N VAL A 63 -38.38 20.00 -4.59
CA VAL A 63 -39.16 20.59 -5.69
C VAL A 63 -40.15 19.60 -6.29
N ARG A 64 -39.72 18.37 -6.54
CA ARG A 64 -40.59 17.30 -7.04
C ARG A 64 -41.73 17.04 -6.07
N THR A 65 -41.41 16.84 -4.79
CA THR A 65 -42.43 16.56 -3.76
C THR A 65 -43.40 17.71 -3.59
N LEU A 66 -42.95 18.96 -3.58
CA LEU A 66 -43.85 20.12 -3.49
C LEU A 66 -44.71 20.28 -4.74
N THR A 67 -44.17 20.01 -5.92
CA THR A 67 -44.94 20.06 -7.17
C THR A 67 -46.09 19.06 -7.14
N GLU A 68 -45.83 17.83 -6.69
CA GLU A 68 -46.83 16.78 -6.58
C GLU A 68 -47.82 17.02 -5.44
N ALA A 69 -47.32 17.24 -4.21
CA ALA A 69 -48.15 17.41 -3.02
C ALA A 69 -49.05 18.65 -3.15
N CYS A 70 -48.54 19.78 -3.62
CA CYS A 70 -49.34 20.99 -3.77
C CYS A 70 -50.15 21.03 -5.09
N GLY A 71 -50.10 20.00 -5.92
CA GLY A 71 -50.81 19.96 -7.21
C GLY A 71 -50.39 21.06 -8.18
N LEU A 72 -49.11 21.42 -8.18
CA LEU A 72 -48.57 22.46 -9.05
C LEU A 72 -48.34 21.91 -10.46
N ALA A 73 -48.53 22.75 -11.47
CA ALA A 73 -48.41 22.33 -12.87
C ALA A 73 -46.96 22.31 -13.37
N TYR A 74 -46.03 22.85 -12.59
CA TYR A 74 -44.61 22.93 -12.91
C TYR A 74 -43.74 23.15 -11.67
N GLY A 75 -42.56 22.55 -11.65
CA GLY A 75 -41.50 22.83 -10.69
C GLY A 75 -40.12 22.75 -11.34
N ALA A 76 -39.19 23.63 -10.97
CA ALA A 76 -37.80 23.58 -11.45
C ALA A 76 -36.77 24.01 -10.42
N VAL A 77 -35.55 23.52 -10.59
CA VAL A 77 -34.37 23.85 -9.79
C VAL A 77 -33.33 24.51 -10.68
N TRP A 78 -32.87 25.68 -10.26
CA TRP A 78 -31.80 26.43 -10.88
C TRP A 78 -30.62 26.48 -9.91
N VAL A 79 -29.44 26.07 -10.34
CA VAL A 79 -28.23 26.02 -9.48
C VAL A 79 -27.13 26.92 -10.03
N PRO A 80 -26.28 27.50 -9.18
CA PRO A 80 -25.18 28.34 -9.63
C PRO A 80 -24.12 27.49 -10.34
N GLY A 81 -23.80 27.84 -11.58
CA GLY A 81 -22.68 27.29 -12.35
C GLY A 81 -21.38 28.08 -12.16
N ALA A 82 -20.36 27.77 -12.97
CA ALA A 82 -19.09 28.49 -12.98
C ALA A 82 -19.31 29.98 -13.29
N GLY A 83 -18.80 30.87 -12.42
CA GLY A 83 -18.99 32.32 -12.54
C GLY A 83 -20.26 32.88 -11.88
N GLY A 84 -21.02 32.07 -11.12
CA GLY A 84 -22.19 32.53 -10.37
C GLY A 84 -23.47 32.69 -11.19
N VAL A 85 -23.44 32.27 -12.46
CA VAL A 85 -24.61 32.25 -13.35
C VAL A 85 -25.46 31.03 -13.01
N PHE A 86 -26.74 31.24 -12.69
CA PHE A 86 -27.65 30.15 -12.39
C PHE A 86 -28.14 29.49 -13.68
N THR A 87 -28.11 28.16 -13.73
CA THR A 87 -28.58 27.37 -14.88
C THR A 87 -29.64 26.37 -14.47
N LEU A 88 -30.58 26.09 -15.37
CA LEU A 88 -31.64 25.10 -15.16
C LEU A 88 -31.02 23.70 -15.03
N ALA A 89 -31.15 23.09 -13.86
CA ALA A 89 -30.61 21.75 -13.58
C ALA A 89 -31.71 20.66 -13.57
N PHE A 90 -32.95 21.04 -13.26
CA PHE A 90 -34.07 20.11 -13.19
C PHE A 90 -35.40 20.81 -13.46
N GLU A 91 -36.32 20.13 -14.12
CA GLU A 91 -37.72 20.54 -14.29
C GLU A 91 -38.66 19.34 -14.25
N THR A 92 -39.90 19.54 -13.77
CA THR A 92 -40.95 18.53 -13.69
C THR A 92 -42.33 19.16 -13.82
N GLY A 93 -43.35 18.32 -14.07
CA GLY A 93 -44.75 18.71 -14.16
C GLY A 93 -45.29 18.85 -15.61
N PRO A 94 -46.61 18.91 -15.76
CA PRO A 94 -47.29 18.89 -17.06
C PRO A 94 -46.98 20.08 -17.98
N LEU A 95 -46.53 21.22 -17.45
CA LEU A 95 -46.15 22.38 -18.28
C LEU A 95 -44.73 22.28 -18.88
N ALA A 96 -43.87 21.38 -18.39
CA ALA A 96 -42.48 21.31 -18.83
C ALA A 96 -42.33 21.09 -20.35
N PRO A 97 -43.09 20.20 -21.02
CA PRO A 97 -43.01 20.03 -22.47
C PRO A 97 -43.40 21.29 -23.25
N ALA A 98 -44.41 22.03 -22.79
CA ALA A 98 -44.88 23.26 -23.44
C ALA A 98 -43.85 24.41 -23.32
N MET A 99 -43.03 24.39 -22.27
CA MET A 99 -42.00 25.38 -22.01
C MET A 99 -40.63 25.02 -22.61
N ALA A 100 -40.47 23.81 -23.16
CA ALA A 100 -39.18 23.34 -23.68
C ALA A 100 -38.60 24.24 -24.78
N GLY A 101 -39.45 24.83 -25.62
CA GLY A 101 -39.05 25.77 -26.69
C GLY A 101 -38.70 27.18 -26.21
N ALA A 102 -39.00 27.52 -24.95
CA ALA A 102 -38.73 28.82 -24.33
C ALA A 102 -37.55 28.78 -23.37
N ARG A 103 -36.66 27.78 -23.51
CA ARG A 103 -35.45 27.70 -22.69
C ARG A 103 -34.55 28.92 -22.98
N PRO A 104 -34.12 29.67 -21.95
CA PRO A 104 -33.24 30.81 -22.11
C PRO A 104 -31.91 30.39 -22.75
N ALA A 105 -31.25 31.33 -23.44
CA ALA A 105 -29.95 31.06 -24.07
C ALA A 105 -28.96 30.49 -23.04
N GLU A 106 -28.32 29.37 -23.38
CA GLU A 106 -27.43 28.60 -22.49
C GLU A 106 -28.07 28.09 -21.19
N GLY A 107 -29.41 28.09 -21.09
CA GLY A 107 -30.13 27.60 -19.90
C GLY A 107 -30.04 28.51 -18.68
N ARG A 108 -29.70 29.80 -18.86
CA ARG A 108 -29.46 30.77 -17.77
C ARG A 108 -30.75 31.25 -17.12
N LEU A 109 -30.72 31.48 -15.81
CA LEU A 109 -31.85 32.02 -15.05
C LEU A 109 -32.23 33.43 -15.56
N PRO A 110 -33.51 33.70 -15.87
CA PRO A 110 -33.92 35.01 -16.38
C PRO A 110 -33.69 36.14 -15.36
N ASP A 111 -33.02 37.21 -15.77
CA ASP A 111 -32.54 38.28 -14.87
C ASP A 111 -33.66 39.11 -14.21
N ALA A 112 -34.77 39.31 -14.92
CA ALA A 112 -35.89 40.13 -14.48
C ALA A 112 -36.73 39.46 -13.38
N THR A 113 -36.77 38.12 -13.37
CA THR A 113 -37.57 37.30 -12.47
C THR A 113 -36.66 36.57 -11.49
N GLY A 114 -36.10 35.42 -11.87
CA GLY A 114 -35.22 34.62 -11.04
C GLY A 114 -33.97 35.37 -10.59
N GLY A 115 -33.33 36.16 -11.46
CA GLY A 115 -32.19 37.01 -11.09
C GLY A 115 -32.54 38.07 -10.05
N ARG A 116 -33.78 38.60 -10.06
CA ARG A 116 -34.29 39.48 -9.00
C ARG A 116 -34.41 38.74 -7.67
N ALA A 117 -34.95 37.52 -7.68
CA ALA A 117 -35.03 36.68 -6.49
C ALA A 117 -33.65 36.40 -5.86
N VAL A 118 -32.61 36.18 -6.68
CA VAL A 118 -31.21 36.03 -6.22
C VAL A 118 -30.69 37.31 -5.56
N ARG A 119 -30.83 38.47 -6.23
CA ARG A 119 -30.32 39.76 -5.74
C ARG A 119 -31.01 40.21 -4.45
N GLU A 120 -32.33 40.07 -4.38
CA GLU A 120 -33.14 40.51 -3.24
C GLU A 120 -33.20 39.47 -2.12
N ARG A 121 -32.81 38.22 -2.40
CA ARG A 121 -32.94 37.06 -1.49
C ARG A 121 -34.35 36.90 -0.94
N ARG A 122 -35.34 37.20 -1.78
CA ARG A 122 -36.77 37.13 -1.47
C ARG A 122 -37.51 36.43 -2.60
N ALA A 123 -38.63 35.82 -2.25
CA ALA A 123 -39.51 35.21 -3.24
C ALA A 123 -40.08 36.29 -4.18
N VAL A 124 -40.10 35.98 -5.47
CA VAL A 124 -40.72 36.80 -6.51
C VAL A 124 -42.00 36.08 -6.94
N HIS A 125 -43.16 36.72 -6.70
CA HIS A 125 -44.47 36.24 -7.16
C HIS A 125 -44.80 36.84 -8.53
N LEU A 126 -45.37 36.01 -9.40
CA LEU A 126 -45.86 36.34 -10.72
C LEU A 126 -47.37 36.06 -10.72
N ASP A 127 -48.17 37.12 -10.73
CA ASP A 127 -49.63 37.08 -10.62
C ASP A 127 -50.33 37.81 -11.78
N SER A 128 -49.54 38.28 -12.75
CA SER A 128 -49.98 39.13 -13.85
C SER A 128 -49.47 38.61 -15.19
N ALA A 129 -50.23 38.95 -16.24
CA ALA A 129 -49.89 38.57 -17.60
C ALA A 129 -48.50 39.12 -17.99
N PRO A 130 -47.70 38.36 -18.75
CA PRO A 130 -46.39 38.81 -19.19
C PRO A 130 -46.51 40.11 -20.01
N ASP A 131 -45.76 41.13 -19.63
CA ASP A 131 -45.78 42.44 -20.32
C ASP A 131 -45.10 42.35 -21.71
N ALA A 132 -45.64 43.03 -22.71
CA ALA A 132 -45.20 42.94 -24.10
C ALA A 132 -43.76 43.45 -24.35
N ARG A 133 -43.16 44.13 -23.37
CA ARG A 133 -41.77 44.61 -23.41
C ARG A 133 -40.98 44.01 -22.25
N GLY A 134 -40.17 42.99 -22.53
CA GLY A 134 -39.22 42.44 -21.55
C GLY A 134 -39.74 41.30 -20.67
N ALA A 135 -40.88 40.68 -21.02
CA ALA A 135 -41.34 39.47 -20.34
C ALA A 135 -40.30 38.35 -20.43
N ASP A 136 -40.11 37.68 -19.29
CA ASP A 136 -39.43 36.39 -19.21
C ASP A 136 -40.08 35.43 -20.23
N PRO A 137 -39.36 34.98 -21.27
CA PRO A 137 -39.90 34.11 -22.31
C PRO A 137 -40.50 32.83 -21.75
N ARG A 138 -39.98 32.34 -20.61
CA ARG A 138 -40.51 31.16 -19.92
C ARG A 138 -41.87 31.46 -19.28
N TRP A 139 -42.01 32.61 -18.63
CA TRP A 139 -43.31 33.04 -18.09
C TRP A 139 -44.34 33.24 -19.19
N ALA A 140 -43.93 33.82 -20.33
CA ALA A 140 -44.80 33.95 -21.52
C ALA A 140 -45.28 32.60 -22.06
N ALA A 141 -44.37 31.62 -22.19
CA ALA A 141 -44.71 30.28 -22.64
C ALA A 141 -45.62 29.56 -21.64
N ALA A 142 -45.33 29.64 -20.34
CA ALA A 142 -46.16 29.06 -19.30
C ALA A 142 -47.57 29.68 -19.26
N TRP A 143 -47.66 31.00 -19.39
CA TRP A 143 -48.93 31.73 -19.41
C TRP A 143 -49.80 31.32 -20.61
N ALA A 144 -49.19 31.20 -21.79
CA ALA A 144 -49.85 30.71 -23.00
C ALA A 144 -50.31 29.24 -22.85
N ALA A 145 -49.56 28.44 -22.09
CA ALA A 145 -49.88 27.05 -21.76
C ALA A 145 -50.88 26.91 -20.59
N GLY A 146 -51.38 28.01 -20.03
CA GLY A 146 -52.46 28.01 -19.03
C GLY A 146 -52.04 28.34 -17.59
N ALA A 147 -50.75 28.60 -17.31
CA ALA A 147 -50.33 29.12 -16.02
C ALA A 147 -50.94 30.50 -15.75
N ARG A 148 -51.30 30.78 -14.51
CA ARG A 148 -51.85 32.08 -14.08
C ARG A 148 -51.14 32.63 -12.86
N GLU A 149 -50.52 31.76 -12.06
CA GLU A 149 -49.59 32.16 -11.03
C GLU A 149 -48.25 31.43 -11.17
N GLY A 150 -47.18 32.12 -10.78
CA GLY A 150 -45.82 31.60 -10.77
C GLY A 150 -44.98 32.22 -9.66
N CYS A 151 -43.88 31.56 -9.28
CA CYS A 151 -42.92 32.19 -8.39
C CYS A 151 -41.50 31.69 -8.58
N PHE A 152 -40.55 32.53 -8.14
CA PHE A 152 -39.15 32.18 -7.95
C PHE A 152 -38.80 32.35 -6.47
N ILE A 153 -38.38 31.28 -5.81
CA ILE A 153 -38.04 31.26 -4.39
C ILE A 153 -36.54 30.95 -4.26
N PRO A 154 -35.72 31.87 -3.71
CA PRO A 154 -34.31 31.60 -3.49
C PRO A 154 -34.14 30.66 -2.30
N ALA A 155 -33.44 29.54 -2.50
CA ALA A 155 -32.98 28.70 -1.41
C ALA A 155 -31.72 29.34 -0.81
N VAL A 156 -31.80 29.78 0.43
CA VAL A 156 -30.71 30.48 1.12
C VAL A 156 -30.17 29.58 2.23
N ASP A 157 -28.93 29.15 2.07
CA ASP A 157 -28.20 28.38 3.08
C ASP A 157 -26.97 29.22 3.51
N ASP A 158 -26.77 29.43 4.81
CA ASP A 158 -25.69 30.26 5.39
C ASP A 158 -25.53 31.65 4.73
N GLY A 159 -26.66 32.27 4.38
CA GLY A 159 -26.69 33.61 3.77
C GLY A 159 -26.27 33.66 2.30
N ARG A 160 -26.08 32.50 1.65
CA ARG A 160 -25.81 32.37 0.21
C ARG A 160 -26.99 31.71 -0.49
N VAL A 161 -27.31 32.16 -1.70
CA VAL A 161 -28.34 31.52 -2.53
C VAL A 161 -27.72 30.27 -3.17
N THR A 162 -28.12 29.09 -2.71
CA THR A 162 -27.60 27.79 -3.16
C THR A 162 -28.39 27.24 -4.35
N ALA A 163 -29.66 27.63 -4.48
CA ALA A 163 -30.48 27.39 -5.65
C ALA A 163 -31.58 28.45 -5.76
N VAL A 164 -32.21 28.54 -6.93
CA VAL A 164 -33.51 29.19 -7.10
C VAL A 164 -34.50 28.12 -7.53
N VAL A 165 -35.64 28.09 -6.86
CA VAL A 165 -36.73 27.18 -7.17
C VAL A 165 -37.83 27.95 -7.91
N GLU A 166 -38.34 27.39 -9.00
CA GLU A 166 -39.42 27.96 -9.80
C GLU A 166 -40.66 27.07 -9.68
N TYR A 167 -41.84 27.64 -9.42
CA TYR A 167 -43.12 26.93 -9.45
C TYR A 167 -44.13 27.68 -10.29
N LEU A 168 -44.93 26.97 -11.10
CA LEU A 168 -45.97 27.56 -11.94
C LEU A 168 -47.26 26.73 -11.84
N THR A 169 -48.40 27.40 -11.88
CA THR A 169 -49.71 26.74 -11.73
C THR A 169 -50.85 27.55 -12.37
N PRO A 170 -51.92 26.89 -12.86
CA PRO A 170 -53.14 27.56 -13.30
C PRO A 170 -54.01 28.11 -12.16
N HIS A 171 -53.70 27.76 -10.90
CA HIS A 171 -54.48 28.13 -9.73
C HIS A 171 -53.66 28.99 -8.75
N GLN A 172 -54.29 29.45 -7.67
CA GLN A 172 -53.61 30.27 -6.67
C GLN A 172 -52.43 29.51 -6.02
N LEU A 173 -51.25 30.13 -5.98
CA LEU A 173 -50.10 29.53 -5.31
C LEU A 173 -50.34 29.50 -3.79
N PRO A 174 -50.05 28.37 -3.13
CA PRO A 174 -50.31 28.23 -1.70
C PRO A 174 -49.36 29.08 -0.82
N PHE A 175 -48.28 29.60 -1.43
CA PHE A 175 -47.15 30.23 -0.75
C PHE A 175 -47.36 31.71 -0.39
N PHE A 176 -48.31 32.38 -1.04
CA PHE A 176 -48.48 33.84 -0.95
C PHE A 176 -49.84 34.23 -0.31
N GLY A 177 -50.06 35.54 -0.14
CA GLY A 177 -51.26 36.07 0.52
C GLY A 177 -51.23 35.90 2.04
N SER A 178 -52.34 35.47 2.64
CA SER A 178 -52.48 35.30 4.10
C SER A 178 -51.57 34.22 4.70
N ARG A 179 -50.88 33.43 3.87
CA ARG A 179 -50.02 32.31 4.28
C ARG A 179 -48.52 32.57 4.10
N THR A 180 -48.14 33.78 3.68
CA THR A 180 -46.75 34.14 3.33
C THR A 180 -45.77 33.84 4.48
N GLU A 181 -46.01 34.37 5.69
CA GLU A 181 -45.12 34.16 6.84
C GLU A 181 -44.97 32.68 7.24
N LYS A 182 -46.06 31.91 7.09
CA LYS A 182 -46.08 30.48 7.36
C LYS A 182 -45.18 29.74 6.38
N TRP A 183 -45.30 30.04 5.08
CA TRP A 183 -44.50 29.38 4.05
C TRP A 183 -43.05 29.81 4.05
N GLU A 184 -42.74 31.07 4.39
CA GLU A 184 -41.36 31.47 4.65
C GLU A 184 -40.72 30.64 5.78
N SER A 185 -41.50 30.33 6.82
CA SER A 185 -41.05 29.46 7.91
C SER A 185 -40.86 28.01 7.44
N ILE A 186 -41.78 27.47 6.65
CA ILE A 186 -41.69 26.14 6.05
C ILE A 186 -40.47 26.03 5.11
N HIS A 187 -40.19 27.05 4.29
CA HIS A 187 -39.01 27.07 3.42
C HIS A 187 -37.69 27.10 4.21
N ARG A 188 -37.64 27.80 5.34
CA ARG A 188 -36.49 27.72 6.27
C ARG A 188 -36.34 26.31 6.87
N LEU A 189 -37.45 25.64 7.20
CA LEU A 189 -37.40 24.24 7.63
C LEU A 189 -36.87 23.33 6.52
N PHE A 190 -37.31 23.50 5.28
CA PHE A 190 -36.75 22.75 4.15
C PHE A 190 -35.25 22.97 3.97
N ALA A 191 -34.75 24.20 4.20
CA ALA A 191 -33.32 24.47 4.19
C ALA A 191 -32.58 23.67 5.28
N SER A 192 -33.08 23.71 6.52
CA SER A 192 -32.52 22.92 7.62
C SER A 192 -32.57 21.41 7.35
N MET A 193 -33.66 20.91 6.75
CA MET A 193 -33.83 19.49 6.43
C MET A 193 -32.89 19.04 5.32
N ARG A 194 -32.71 19.83 4.26
CA ARG A 194 -31.71 19.54 3.20
C ARG A 194 -30.31 19.48 3.79
N ALA A 195 -29.94 20.45 4.63
CA ALA A 195 -28.64 20.46 5.29
C ALA A 195 -28.41 19.21 6.16
N ALA A 196 -29.43 18.79 6.92
CA ALA A 196 -29.37 17.57 7.73
C ALA A 196 -29.25 16.29 6.89
N ALA A 197 -29.98 16.21 5.77
CA ALA A 197 -29.91 15.08 4.83
C ALA A 197 -28.51 14.97 4.19
N LEU A 198 -27.94 16.10 3.74
CA LEU A 198 -26.58 16.14 3.20
C LEU A 198 -25.52 15.77 4.23
N ALA A 199 -25.65 16.25 5.47
CA ALA A 199 -24.74 15.88 6.56
C ALA A 199 -24.81 14.38 6.86
N THR A 200 -26.00 13.80 6.82
CA THR A 200 -26.20 12.36 7.01
C THR A 200 -25.63 11.55 5.84
N ALA A 201 -25.78 12.01 4.59
CA ALA A 201 -25.16 11.39 3.43
C ALA A 201 -23.63 11.39 3.53
N ALA A 202 -23.02 12.52 3.88
CA ALA A 202 -21.57 12.63 4.10
C ALA A 202 -21.06 11.74 5.25
N GLN A 203 -21.84 11.62 6.33
CA GLN A 203 -21.53 10.73 7.44
C GLN A 203 -21.61 9.26 7.02
N ARG A 204 -22.64 8.86 6.26
CA ARG A 204 -22.76 7.50 5.70
C ARG A 204 -21.58 7.18 4.79
N GLU A 205 -21.17 8.11 3.94
CA GLU A 205 -20.00 7.96 3.07
C GLU A 205 -18.73 7.72 3.90
N THR A 206 -18.49 8.52 4.93
CA THR A 206 -17.31 8.39 5.79
C THR A 206 -17.29 7.05 6.55
N VAL A 207 -18.44 6.59 7.04
CA VAL A 207 -18.56 5.27 7.69
C VAL A 207 -18.27 4.16 6.69
N HIS A 208 -18.80 4.26 5.47
CA HIS A 208 -18.56 3.29 4.40
C HIS A 208 -17.08 3.25 3.97
N ASP A 209 -16.46 4.42 3.76
CA ASP A 209 -15.05 4.54 3.39
C ASP A 209 -14.14 3.96 4.50
N ARG A 210 -14.47 4.18 5.77
CA ARG A 210 -13.76 3.56 6.90
C ARG A 210 -13.94 2.05 6.94
N ALA A 211 -15.14 1.54 6.66
CA ALA A 211 -15.39 0.11 6.57
C ALA A 211 -14.60 -0.53 5.42
N ALA A 212 -14.48 0.14 4.28
CA ALA A 212 -13.66 -0.28 3.15
C ALA A 212 -12.17 -0.40 3.53
N VAL A 213 -11.61 0.62 4.20
CA VAL A 213 -10.23 0.56 4.71
C VAL A 213 -10.05 -0.61 5.68
N SER A 214 -10.99 -0.82 6.61
CA SER A 214 -10.93 -1.94 7.54
C SER A 214 -10.96 -3.30 6.84
N ALA A 215 -11.79 -3.46 5.80
CA ALA A 215 -11.85 -4.68 5.01
C ALA A 215 -10.52 -4.98 4.30
N VAL A 216 -9.87 -3.95 3.75
CA VAL A 216 -8.54 -4.07 3.15
C VAL A 216 -7.52 -4.56 4.18
N VAL A 217 -7.47 -3.94 5.37
CA VAL A 217 -6.53 -4.34 6.44
C VAL A 217 -6.67 -5.83 6.78
N THR A 218 -7.90 -6.30 6.99
CA THR A 218 -8.15 -7.71 7.31
C THR A 218 -7.64 -8.64 6.21
N ARG A 219 -7.98 -8.34 4.94
CA ARG A 219 -7.58 -9.18 3.79
C ARG A 219 -6.08 -9.15 3.52
N LEU A 220 -5.42 -8.02 3.75
CA LEU A 220 -3.97 -7.92 3.63
C LEU A 220 -3.22 -8.75 4.68
N GLY A 221 -3.78 -8.87 5.89
CA GLY A 221 -3.21 -9.70 6.95
C GLY A 221 -3.16 -11.19 6.62
N GLU A 222 -4.09 -11.67 5.80
CA GLU A 222 -4.19 -13.08 5.37
C GLU A 222 -3.26 -13.42 4.18
N ALA A 223 -2.73 -12.41 3.50
CA ALA A 223 -1.91 -12.62 2.31
C ALA A 223 -0.49 -13.11 2.67
N ALA A 224 -0.07 -14.20 2.03
CA ALA A 224 1.22 -14.86 2.27
C ALA A 224 2.38 -14.32 1.40
N ASP A 225 2.07 -13.71 0.26
CA ASP A 225 3.05 -13.20 -0.69
C ASP A 225 2.60 -11.86 -1.31
N GLU A 226 3.53 -11.18 -1.98
CA GLU A 226 3.30 -9.87 -2.61
C GLU A 226 2.18 -9.92 -3.67
N ALA A 227 2.12 -10.98 -4.47
CA ALA A 227 1.10 -11.11 -5.51
C ALA A 227 -0.31 -11.27 -4.90
N ALA A 228 -0.43 -12.00 -3.79
CA ALA A 228 -1.65 -12.16 -3.02
C ALA A 228 -2.09 -10.83 -2.37
N VAL A 229 -1.14 -10.06 -1.82
CA VAL A 229 -1.40 -8.71 -1.28
C VAL A 229 -2.00 -7.80 -2.34
N LEU A 230 -1.35 -7.71 -3.51
CA LEU A 230 -1.78 -6.82 -4.59
C LEU A 230 -3.14 -7.22 -5.13
N ARG A 231 -3.39 -8.52 -5.31
CA ARG A 231 -4.69 -9.04 -5.76
C ARG A 231 -5.80 -8.78 -4.74
N ALA A 232 -5.53 -9.06 -3.46
CA ALA A 232 -6.49 -8.85 -2.37
C ALA A 232 -6.84 -7.37 -2.22
N ALA A 233 -5.85 -6.48 -2.28
CA ALA A 233 -6.07 -5.04 -2.27
C ALA A 233 -6.95 -4.60 -3.43
N LEU A 234 -6.61 -5.02 -4.65
CA LEU A 234 -7.33 -4.68 -5.85
C LEU A 234 -8.80 -5.13 -5.80
N GLU A 235 -9.05 -6.37 -5.42
CA GLU A 235 -10.40 -6.92 -5.31
C GLU A 235 -11.22 -6.23 -4.21
N THR A 236 -10.61 -5.99 -3.05
CA THR A 236 -11.28 -5.40 -1.89
C THR A 236 -11.65 -3.94 -2.15
N VAL A 237 -10.72 -3.14 -2.68
CA VAL A 237 -10.99 -1.73 -3.03
C VAL A 237 -12.07 -1.65 -4.08
N ARG A 238 -11.93 -2.40 -5.19
CA ARG A 238 -12.93 -2.40 -6.27
C ARG A 238 -14.32 -2.74 -5.74
N SER A 239 -14.44 -3.81 -4.96
CA SER A 239 -15.73 -4.29 -4.47
C SER A 239 -16.32 -3.37 -3.40
N ALA A 240 -15.49 -2.85 -2.49
CA ALA A 240 -15.95 -1.96 -1.43
C ALA A 240 -16.47 -0.64 -2.00
N PHE A 241 -15.81 -0.04 -2.99
CA PHE A 241 -16.27 1.23 -3.58
C PHE A 241 -17.23 1.06 -4.76
N GLY A 242 -17.65 -0.18 -5.08
CA GLY A 242 -18.60 -0.44 -6.17
C GLY A 242 -18.05 -0.13 -7.56
N TRP A 243 -16.74 -0.20 -7.76
CA TRP A 243 -16.11 0.12 -9.03
C TRP A 243 -16.11 -1.06 -9.99
N ALA A 244 -16.20 -0.77 -11.29
CA ALA A 244 -16.37 -1.80 -12.32
C ALA A 244 -15.09 -2.61 -12.51
N TYR A 245 -13.94 -1.93 -12.48
CA TYR A 245 -12.65 -2.52 -12.83
C TYR A 245 -11.51 -1.89 -12.03
N GLY A 246 -10.47 -2.68 -11.76
CA GLY A 246 -9.18 -2.17 -11.32
C GLY A 246 -8.03 -2.99 -11.90
N SER A 247 -6.86 -2.36 -12.05
CA SER A 247 -5.64 -3.04 -12.47
C SER A 247 -4.41 -2.57 -11.71
N PHE A 248 -3.46 -3.49 -11.53
CA PHE A 248 -2.14 -3.20 -10.99
C PHE A 248 -1.08 -3.35 -12.08
N TRP A 249 -0.20 -2.35 -12.11
CA TRP A 249 0.90 -2.21 -13.04
C TRP A 249 2.21 -2.21 -12.27
N ALA A 250 3.10 -3.16 -12.56
CA ALA A 250 4.42 -3.16 -11.95
C ALA A 250 5.40 -2.33 -12.78
N LEU A 251 6.31 -1.65 -12.10
CA LEU A 251 7.43 -0.99 -12.74
C LEU A 251 8.40 -2.03 -13.30
N ASP A 252 8.70 -1.92 -14.59
CA ASP A 252 9.82 -2.57 -15.24
C ASP A 252 11.01 -1.61 -15.19
N GLU A 253 11.92 -1.85 -14.23
CA GLU A 253 13.07 -0.97 -13.99
C GLU A 253 14.05 -0.91 -15.16
N ALA A 254 14.14 -1.99 -15.96
CA ALA A 254 15.06 -2.04 -17.08
C ALA A 254 14.61 -1.12 -18.23
N GLU A 255 13.31 -1.07 -18.48
CA GLU A 255 12.71 -0.30 -19.57
C GLU A 255 12.14 1.05 -19.12
N GLY A 256 12.06 1.30 -17.81
CA GLY A 256 11.53 2.55 -17.25
C GLY A 256 10.05 2.76 -17.53
N VAL A 257 9.26 1.68 -17.56
CA VAL A 257 7.82 1.72 -17.86
C VAL A 257 7.00 0.83 -16.93
N LEU A 258 5.76 1.23 -16.68
CA LEU A 258 4.76 0.40 -16.00
C LEU A 258 4.19 -0.64 -16.96
N ARG A 259 4.17 -1.90 -16.54
CA ARG A 259 3.57 -3.03 -17.28
C ARG A 259 2.47 -3.69 -16.50
N PHE A 260 1.43 -4.12 -17.22
CA PHE A 260 0.30 -4.83 -16.64
C PHE A 260 0.76 -6.09 -15.87
N ARG A 261 0.17 -6.33 -14.70
CA ARG A 261 0.40 -7.57 -13.93
C ARG A 261 -0.86 -8.30 -13.54
N THR A 262 -1.85 -7.60 -12.98
CA THR A 262 -3.10 -8.22 -12.51
C THR A 262 -4.26 -7.26 -12.61
N GLU A 263 -5.47 -7.80 -12.74
CA GLU A 263 -6.72 -7.04 -12.76
C GLU A 263 -7.79 -7.67 -11.86
N SER A 264 -8.85 -6.90 -11.57
CA SER A 264 -10.06 -7.35 -10.89
C SER A 264 -11.28 -6.67 -11.53
N GLY A 265 -12.36 -7.43 -11.69
CA GLY A 265 -13.58 -6.95 -12.34
C GLY A 265 -13.48 -6.90 -13.87
N SER A 266 -14.40 -6.17 -14.49
CA SER A 266 -14.48 -6.04 -15.95
C SER A 266 -15.04 -4.68 -16.33
N ALA A 267 -14.43 -4.08 -17.35
CA ALA A 267 -14.94 -2.88 -18.02
C ALA A 267 -15.09 -3.14 -19.53
N GLY A 268 -15.43 -4.38 -19.92
CA GLY A 268 -15.59 -4.77 -21.32
C GLY A 268 -14.32 -5.33 -21.97
N GLU A 269 -14.51 -6.21 -22.95
CA GLU A 269 -13.44 -7.01 -23.57
C GLU A 269 -12.45 -6.16 -24.38
N GLU A 270 -12.95 -5.14 -25.09
CA GLU A 270 -12.09 -4.22 -25.84
C GLU A 270 -11.14 -3.44 -24.92
N PHE A 271 -11.67 -2.90 -23.81
CA PHE A 271 -10.87 -2.18 -22.82
C PHE A 271 -9.84 -3.09 -22.17
N ARG A 272 -10.22 -4.33 -21.84
CA ARG A 272 -9.30 -5.34 -21.30
C ARG A 272 -8.17 -5.64 -22.29
N LYS A 273 -8.48 -5.84 -23.58
CA LYS A 273 -7.46 -6.13 -24.61
C LYS A 273 -6.43 -5.01 -24.72
N VAL A 274 -6.87 -3.75 -24.74
CA VAL A 274 -5.95 -2.59 -24.77
C VAL A 274 -5.14 -2.50 -23.48
N THR A 275 -5.77 -2.77 -22.33
CA THR A 275 -5.10 -2.78 -21.02
C THR A 275 -3.96 -3.80 -20.96
N LEU A 276 -4.18 -5.03 -21.42
CA LEU A 276 -3.17 -6.09 -21.40
C LEU A 276 -1.94 -5.79 -22.29
N ALA A 277 -2.11 -5.00 -23.35
CA ALA A 277 -1.06 -4.66 -24.30
C ALA A 277 -0.35 -3.33 -24.01
N ALA A 278 -0.89 -2.51 -23.10
CA ALA A 278 -0.39 -1.18 -22.82
C ALA A 278 0.86 -1.18 -21.94
N SER A 279 1.60 -0.07 -22.01
CA SER A 279 2.63 0.31 -21.05
C SER A 279 2.56 1.82 -20.81
N PHE A 280 3.05 2.27 -19.66
CA PHE A 280 3.04 3.70 -19.30
C PHE A 280 4.42 4.16 -18.84
N ALA A 281 4.95 5.19 -19.50
CA ALA A 281 6.10 5.93 -19.00
C ALA A 281 5.70 6.86 -17.85
N GLU A 282 6.68 7.36 -17.11
CA GLU A 282 6.44 8.23 -15.96
C GLU A 282 5.68 9.50 -16.37
N GLY A 283 4.53 9.70 -15.73
CA GLY A 283 3.55 10.77 -15.96
C GLY A 283 2.79 10.76 -17.26
N VAL A 284 2.79 9.64 -17.99
CA VAL A 284 1.90 9.41 -19.13
C VAL A 284 0.61 8.73 -18.67
N GLY A 285 -0.53 9.30 -19.06
CA GLY A 285 -1.85 8.79 -18.69
C GLY A 285 -2.11 8.83 -17.18
N LEU A 286 -3.14 8.11 -16.72
CA LEU A 286 -3.50 8.09 -15.30
C LEU A 286 -2.42 7.43 -14.42
N SER A 287 -2.00 6.22 -14.80
CA SER A 287 -1.05 5.40 -14.05
C SER A 287 0.34 6.05 -13.98
N GLY A 288 0.86 6.55 -15.11
CA GLY A 288 2.12 7.27 -15.11
C GLY A 288 2.08 8.51 -14.23
N ARG A 289 0.95 9.26 -14.20
CA ARG A 289 0.84 10.47 -13.35
C ARG A 289 0.88 10.13 -11.86
N ALA A 290 0.22 9.06 -11.44
CA ALA A 290 0.33 8.59 -10.06
C ALA A 290 1.76 8.17 -9.70
N TRP A 291 2.47 7.53 -10.63
CA TRP A 291 3.89 7.22 -10.46
C TRP A 291 4.74 8.50 -10.26
N ARG A 292 4.60 9.50 -11.13
CA ARG A 292 5.36 10.76 -11.03
C ARG A 292 5.04 11.56 -9.77
N GLN A 293 3.76 11.68 -9.43
CA GLN A 293 3.32 12.48 -8.28
C GLN A 293 3.61 11.81 -6.94
N ARG A 294 3.76 10.47 -6.94
CA ARG A 294 3.88 9.65 -5.73
C ARG A 294 2.70 9.84 -4.77
N ASP A 295 1.55 10.21 -5.31
CA ASP A 295 0.28 10.38 -4.60
C ASP A 295 -0.88 9.92 -5.50
N LEU A 296 -2.06 9.83 -4.90
CA LEU A 296 -3.31 9.55 -5.56
C LEU A 296 -3.63 10.60 -6.64
N VAL A 297 -3.96 10.11 -7.83
CA VAL A 297 -4.45 10.90 -8.96
C VAL A 297 -5.87 10.50 -9.28
N PHE A 298 -6.76 11.48 -9.38
CA PHE A 298 -8.15 11.31 -9.80
C PHE A 298 -8.38 12.02 -11.12
N VAL A 299 -9.15 11.38 -12.01
CA VAL A 299 -9.65 11.97 -13.25
C VAL A 299 -11.16 11.79 -13.31
N ARG A 300 -11.88 12.92 -13.42
CA ARG A 300 -13.34 12.94 -13.50
C ARG A 300 -13.84 12.32 -14.79
N ASP A 301 -13.19 12.63 -15.91
CA ASP A 301 -13.43 12.00 -17.20
C ASP A 301 -12.11 11.55 -17.83
N LEU A 302 -11.98 10.24 -18.04
CA LEU A 302 -10.81 9.64 -18.65
C LEU A 302 -10.64 10.06 -20.12
N ALA A 303 -11.71 10.48 -20.81
CA ALA A 303 -11.64 10.99 -22.17
C ALA A 303 -10.83 12.30 -22.27
N GLU A 304 -10.75 13.08 -21.18
CA GLU A 304 -9.93 14.29 -21.11
C GLU A 304 -8.42 13.98 -21.01
N VAL A 305 -8.07 12.73 -20.70
CA VAL A 305 -6.70 12.26 -20.62
C VAL A 305 -6.18 11.85 -21.99
N THR A 306 -5.80 12.85 -22.78
CA THR A 306 -5.38 12.68 -24.19
C THR A 306 -4.10 11.84 -24.37
N ASP A 307 -3.24 11.79 -23.36
CA ASP A 307 -2.01 10.99 -23.35
C ASP A 307 -2.20 9.55 -22.83
N CYS A 308 -3.43 9.15 -22.50
CA CYS A 308 -3.73 7.79 -22.06
C CYS A 308 -4.14 6.90 -23.24
N VAL A 309 -3.32 5.90 -23.53
CA VAL A 309 -3.59 4.91 -24.60
C VAL A 309 -4.91 4.13 -24.38
N ARG A 310 -5.40 4.06 -23.13
CA ARG A 310 -6.66 3.40 -22.79
C ARG A 310 -7.89 4.29 -22.98
N ALA A 311 -7.75 5.63 -23.07
CA ALA A 311 -8.89 6.55 -23.07
C ALA A 311 -9.92 6.28 -24.19
N PRO A 312 -9.53 6.03 -25.46
CA PRO A 312 -10.51 5.75 -26.52
C PRO A 312 -11.31 4.46 -26.30
N ALA A 313 -10.65 3.40 -25.81
CA ALA A 313 -11.29 2.12 -25.53
C ALA A 313 -12.20 2.21 -24.29
N ALA A 314 -11.77 2.96 -23.27
CA ALA A 314 -12.58 3.26 -22.10
C ALA A 314 -13.88 3.97 -22.46
N GLN A 315 -13.81 4.99 -23.32
CA GLN A 315 -14.98 5.76 -23.73
C GLN A 315 -16.05 4.88 -24.41
N ARG A 316 -15.62 3.99 -25.31
CA ARG A 316 -16.50 3.01 -25.98
C ARG A 316 -17.07 1.98 -25.01
N ALA A 317 -16.28 1.57 -24.03
CA ALA A 317 -16.68 0.66 -22.97
C ALA A 317 -17.57 1.31 -21.89
N GLY A 318 -17.81 2.61 -21.95
CA GLY A 318 -18.60 3.34 -20.96
C GLY A 318 -17.84 3.69 -19.67
N VAL A 319 -16.53 3.47 -19.60
CA VAL A 319 -15.70 3.97 -18.50
C VAL A 319 -15.68 5.51 -18.54
N ARG A 320 -15.85 6.13 -17.38
CA ARG A 320 -15.90 7.60 -17.22
C ARG A 320 -14.79 8.07 -16.28
N SER A 321 -14.94 7.88 -14.98
CA SER A 321 -13.95 8.34 -14.01
C SER A 321 -12.91 7.27 -13.69
N GLY A 322 -11.74 7.73 -13.25
CA GLY A 322 -10.65 6.86 -12.83
C GLY A 322 -9.87 7.43 -11.64
N VAL A 323 -9.37 6.55 -10.80
CA VAL A 323 -8.46 6.89 -9.70
C VAL A 323 -7.26 5.97 -9.75
N CYS A 324 -6.08 6.48 -9.42
CA CYS A 324 -4.86 5.69 -9.37
C CYS A 324 -3.95 6.15 -8.26
N PHE A 325 -3.31 5.21 -7.58
CA PHE A 325 -2.33 5.51 -6.54
C PHE A 325 -1.09 4.60 -6.68
N PRO A 326 0.10 5.07 -6.25
CA PRO A 326 1.33 4.30 -6.34
C PRO A 326 1.44 3.26 -5.23
N ILE A 327 2.04 2.11 -5.50
CA ILE A 327 2.47 1.16 -4.48
C ILE A 327 3.97 1.31 -4.28
N ASN A 328 4.38 1.43 -3.02
CA ASN A 328 5.75 1.71 -2.66
C ASN A 328 6.38 0.52 -1.91
N ALA A 329 7.65 0.26 -2.16
CA ALA A 329 8.49 -0.62 -1.34
C ALA A 329 9.88 0.01 -1.20
N ASN A 330 10.49 -0.06 -0.02
CA ASN A 330 11.78 0.57 0.28
C ASN A 330 11.88 2.05 -0.15
N GLY A 331 10.79 2.81 -0.03
CA GLY A 331 10.75 4.23 -0.38
C GLY A 331 10.68 4.54 -1.89
N GLN A 332 10.61 3.52 -2.76
CA GLN A 332 10.48 3.65 -4.20
C GLN A 332 9.12 3.13 -4.69
N VAL A 333 8.63 3.68 -5.81
CA VAL A 333 7.40 3.20 -6.44
C VAL A 333 7.71 1.91 -7.20
N ILE A 334 7.09 0.80 -6.82
CA ILE A 334 7.22 -0.50 -7.51
C ILE A 334 6.12 -0.74 -8.54
N GLY A 335 5.12 0.13 -8.56
CA GLY A 335 3.96 0.01 -9.43
C GLY A 335 2.86 0.97 -9.07
N THR A 336 1.75 0.90 -9.80
CA THR A 336 0.57 1.72 -9.57
C THR A 336 -0.69 0.89 -9.68
N MET A 337 -1.68 1.22 -8.87
CA MET A 337 -2.98 0.57 -8.85
C MET A 337 -4.04 1.56 -9.30
N ASP A 338 -4.75 1.24 -10.39
CA ASP A 338 -5.83 2.07 -10.90
C ASP A 338 -7.19 1.39 -10.78
N PHE A 339 -8.23 2.21 -10.74
CA PHE A 339 -9.62 1.79 -10.67
C PHE A 339 -10.48 2.69 -11.55
N PHE A 340 -11.51 2.09 -12.13
CA PHE A 340 -12.41 2.75 -13.08
C PHE A 340 -13.86 2.44 -12.79
N VAL A 341 -14.71 3.43 -13.04
CA VAL A 341 -16.16 3.38 -12.88
C VAL A 341 -16.83 3.87 -14.17
N THR A 342 -18.02 3.32 -14.46
CA THR A 342 -18.79 3.63 -15.68
C THR A 342 -19.64 4.89 -15.57
N GLU A 343 -19.66 5.50 -14.39
CA GLU A 343 -20.39 6.72 -14.08
C GLU A 343 -19.40 7.84 -13.79
N THR A 344 -19.81 9.08 -14.06
CA THR A 344 -19.02 10.24 -13.64
C THR A 344 -19.23 10.43 -12.14
N ILE A 345 -18.17 10.23 -11.36
CA ILE A 345 -18.19 10.46 -9.92
C ILE A 345 -17.45 11.74 -9.56
N GLU A 346 -17.73 12.27 -8.38
CA GLU A 346 -16.86 13.21 -7.69
C GLU A 346 -16.11 12.46 -6.58
N LEU A 347 -14.82 12.72 -6.44
CA LEU A 347 -14.03 12.13 -5.36
C LEU A 347 -14.05 13.06 -4.15
N SER A 348 -14.80 12.68 -3.11
CA SER A 348 -14.82 13.40 -1.83
C SER A 348 -13.46 13.37 -1.15
N ASP A 349 -13.17 14.37 -0.31
CA ASP A 349 -11.94 14.42 0.50
C ASP A 349 -11.82 13.21 1.43
N SER A 350 -12.96 12.73 1.95
CA SER A 350 -13.03 11.53 2.80
C SER A 350 -12.58 10.29 2.02
N ARG A 351 -13.12 10.08 0.83
CA ARG A 351 -12.77 8.94 -0.02
C ARG A 351 -11.34 9.00 -0.53
N ALA A 352 -10.87 10.18 -0.95
CA ALA A 352 -9.48 10.38 -1.31
C ALA A 352 -8.52 10.03 -0.16
N SER A 353 -8.85 10.44 1.07
CA SER A 353 -8.08 10.11 2.27
C SER A 353 -8.12 8.62 2.58
N ALA A 354 -9.28 7.97 2.44
CA ALA A 354 -9.42 6.53 2.61
C ALA A 354 -8.55 5.73 1.62
N LEU A 355 -8.52 6.13 0.35
CA LEU A 355 -7.71 5.49 -0.68
C LEU A 355 -6.21 5.71 -0.45
N ARG A 356 -5.78 6.88 0.03
CA ARG A 356 -4.39 7.10 0.47
C ARG A 356 -4.02 6.22 1.65
N ASN A 357 -4.92 6.03 2.62
CA ASN A 357 -4.69 5.11 3.73
C ASN A 357 -4.55 3.66 3.23
N VAL A 358 -5.42 3.22 2.31
CA VAL A 358 -5.29 1.93 1.63
C VAL A 358 -3.94 1.80 0.94
N GLN A 359 -3.54 2.81 0.16
CA GLN A 359 -2.26 2.84 -0.53
C GLN A 359 -1.09 2.64 0.43
N HIS A 360 -1.10 3.33 1.57
CA HIS A 360 -0.06 3.20 2.59
C HIS A 360 -0.02 1.79 3.19
N LEU A 361 -1.18 1.24 3.55
CA LEU A 361 -1.30 -0.09 4.15
C LEU A 361 -0.84 -1.20 3.20
N VAL A 362 -1.22 -1.11 1.91
CA VAL A 362 -0.76 -2.06 0.88
C VAL A 362 0.76 -1.98 0.74
N SER A 363 1.30 -0.77 0.62
CA SER A 363 2.74 -0.52 0.50
C SER A 363 3.51 -1.09 1.70
N GLN A 364 3.06 -0.81 2.92
CA GLN A 364 3.66 -1.35 4.15
C GLN A 364 3.64 -2.89 4.19
N ARG A 365 2.54 -3.52 3.77
CA ARG A 365 2.43 -4.97 3.75
C ARG A 365 3.37 -5.60 2.72
N VAL A 366 3.45 -5.03 1.51
CA VAL A 366 4.41 -5.47 0.49
C VAL A 366 5.84 -5.38 1.01
N ASP A 367 6.19 -4.24 1.62
CA ASP A 367 7.51 -3.97 2.17
C ASP A 367 7.89 -4.97 3.28
N THR A 368 6.94 -5.30 4.16
CA THR A 368 7.09 -6.32 5.20
C THR A 368 7.38 -7.71 4.60
N LEU A 369 6.62 -8.12 3.57
CA LEU A 369 6.83 -9.42 2.94
C LEU A 369 8.15 -9.50 2.17
N ARG A 370 8.56 -8.41 1.50
CA ARG A 370 9.86 -8.35 0.83
C ARG A 370 11.02 -8.48 1.80
N ARG A 371 10.95 -7.80 2.96
CA ARG A 371 11.96 -7.96 4.03
C ARG A 371 12.01 -9.38 4.54
N ALA A 372 10.86 -9.97 4.86
CA ALA A 372 10.80 -11.35 5.34
C ALA A 372 11.39 -12.34 4.33
N SER A 373 11.12 -12.17 3.04
CA SER A 373 11.71 -13.01 1.98
C SER A 373 13.23 -12.84 1.89
N ALA A 374 13.71 -11.60 1.91
CA ALA A 374 15.15 -11.30 1.86
C ALA A 374 15.89 -11.84 3.09
N ASP A 375 15.31 -11.74 4.28
CA ASP A 375 15.89 -12.28 5.50
C ASP A 375 15.89 -13.82 5.49
N ALA A 376 14.83 -14.45 4.97
CA ALA A 376 14.80 -15.90 4.79
C ALA A 376 15.87 -16.40 3.80
N GLU A 377 16.13 -15.65 2.73
CA GLU A 377 17.22 -15.92 1.78
C GLU A 377 18.60 -15.78 2.43
N ARG A 378 18.85 -14.67 3.13
CA ARG A 378 20.10 -14.45 3.87
C ARG A 378 20.35 -15.53 4.92
N SER A 379 19.32 -15.95 5.65
CA SER A 379 19.45 -17.06 6.61
C SER A 379 19.78 -18.39 5.92
N ARG A 380 19.23 -18.66 4.73
CA ARG A 380 19.59 -19.85 3.94
C ARG A 380 21.06 -19.80 3.50
N GLU A 381 21.53 -18.66 3.00
CA GLU A 381 22.93 -18.47 2.63
C GLU A 381 23.88 -18.61 3.82
N LEU A 382 23.49 -18.07 4.98
CA LEU A 382 24.27 -18.19 6.21
C LEU A 382 24.37 -19.65 6.69
N LEU A 383 23.28 -20.42 6.62
CA LEU A 383 23.28 -21.84 6.95
C LEU A 383 24.18 -22.66 6.00
N ASP A 384 24.14 -22.39 4.69
CA ASP A 384 25.07 -23.01 3.72
C ASP A 384 26.53 -22.67 4.06
N SER A 385 26.80 -21.40 4.37
CA SER A 385 28.15 -20.98 4.76
C SER A 385 28.63 -21.64 6.05
N VAL A 386 27.75 -21.81 7.04
CA VAL A 386 28.08 -22.51 8.30
C VAL A 386 28.39 -23.97 8.05
N GLU A 387 27.65 -24.66 7.17
CA GLU A 387 27.92 -26.06 6.85
C GLU A 387 29.28 -26.23 6.14
N ARG A 388 29.65 -25.32 5.24
CA ARG A 388 30.99 -25.29 4.65
C ARG A 388 32.09 -25.05 5.68
N LEU A 389 31.88 -24.13 6.62
CA LEU A 389 32.84 -23.86 7.70
C LEU A 389 32.99 -25.05 8.64
N ARG A 390 31.90 -25.75 8.95
CA ARG A 390 31.91 -26.99 9.74
C ARG A 390 32.75 -28.06 9.05
N GLY A 391 32.56 -28.26 7.73
CA GLY A 391 33.38 -29.18 6.94
C GLY A 391 34.87 -28.81 6.96
N ALA A 392 35.20 -27.52 6.81
CA ALA A 392 36.58 -27.04 6.88
C ALA A 392 37.21 -27.22 8.27
N ALA A 393 36.44 -27.02 9.35
CA ALA A 393 36.91 -27.24 10.72
C ALA A 393 37.23 -28.71 10.99
N VAL A 394 36.38 -29.64 10.53
CA VAL A 394 36.62 -31.09 10.64
C VAL A 394 37.89 -31.48 9.87
N ALA A 395 38.03 -31.03 8.62
CA ALA A 395 39.22 -31.31 7.81
C ALA A 395 40.51 -30.77 8.46
N ALA A 396 40.44 -29.59 9.09
CA ALA A 396 41.56 -29.05 9.85
C ALA A 396 41.90 -29.92 11.09
N GLY A 397 40.89 -30.54 11.71
CA GLY A 397 41.08 -31.46 12.85
C GLY A 397 41.82 -32.71 12.42
N GLU A 398 41.42 -33.32 11.30
CA GLU A 398 42.10 -34.49 10.72
C GLU A 398 43.57 -34.19 10.40
N VAL A 399 43.87 -32.99 9.86
CA VAL A 399 45.26 -32.56 9.60
C VAL A 399 46.05 -32.37 10.90
N ALA A 400 45.43 -31.82 11.95
CA ALA A 400 46.07 -31.66 13.26
C ALA A 400 46.39 -33.03 13.89
N GLU A 401 45.46 -33.98 13.87
CA GLU A 401 45.67 -35.34 14.35
C GLU A 401 46.81 -36.04 13.61
N ALA A 402 46.85 -35.93 12.27
CA ALA A 402 47.94 -36.47 11.47
C ALA A 402 49.30 -35.84 11.83
N ALA A 403 49.33 -34.54 12.10
CA ALA A 403 50.55 -33.84 12.54
C ALA A 403 51.02 -34.30 13.92
N VAL A 404 50.12 -34.58 14.87
CA VAL A 404 50.47 -35.16 16.19
C VAL A 404 51.10 -36.54 16.02
N ALA A 405 50.49 -37.40 15.20
CA ALA A 405 51.03 -38.73 14.92
C ALA A 405 52.44 -38.65 14.31
N GLN A 406 52.65 -37.73 13.36
CA GLN A 406 53.95 -37.50 12.73
C GLN A 406 55.00 -37.01 13.75
N ALA A 407 54.64 -36.05 14.62
CA ALA A 407 55.52 -35.54 15.67
C ALA A 407 55.93 -36.64 16.67
N SER A 408 54.99 -37.54 17.01
CA SER A 408 55.28 -38.69 17.87
C SER A 408 56.28 -39.66 17.21
N SER A 409 56.12 -39.95 15.91
CA SER A 409 57.08 -40.78 15.16
C SER A 409 58.47 -40.16 15.14
N MET A 410 58.57 -38.86 14.81
CA MET A 410 59.85 -38.14 14.82
C MET A 410 60.52 -38.16 16.20
N THR A 411 59.75 -38.05 17.28
CA THR A 411 60.28 -38.14 18.65
C THR A 411 60.93 -39.50 18.91
N SER A 412 60.30 -40.58 18.45
CA SER A 412 60.85 -41.94 18.57
C SER A 412 62.13 -42.11 17.74
N GLU A 413 62.16 -41.57 16.53
CA GLU A 413 63.34 -41.64 15.64
C GLU A 413 64.53 -40.87 16.22
N VAL A 414 64.30 -39.67 16.77
CA VAL A 414 65.35 -38.86 17.40
C VAL A 414 65.84 -39.49 18.70
N ALA A 415 64.96 -40.13 19.47
CA ALA A 415 65.36 -40.90 20.64
C ALA A 415 66.30 -42.07 20.26
N ALA A 416 65.95 -42.83 19.22
CA ALA A 416 66.80 -43.91 18.71
C ALA A 416 68.16 -43.39 18.20
N LEU A 417 68.18 -42.23 17.52
CA LEU A 417 69.42 -41.59 17.07
C LEU A 417 70.30 -41.16 18.25
N THR A 418 69.69 -40.66 19.33
CA THR A 418 70.38 -40.25 20.56
C THR A 418 71.00 -41.44 21.28
N GLU A 419 70.28 -42.56 21.37
CA GLU A 419 70.79 -43.82 21.91
C GLU A 419 71.96 -44.37 21.08
N ALA A 420 71.80 -44.43 19.75
CA ALA A 420 72.85 -44.87 18.84
C ALA A 420 74.11 -44.00 18.95
N SER A 421 73.96 -42.68 19.02
CA SER A 421 75.07 -41.72 19.17
C SER A 421 75.77 -41.90 20.52
N THR A 422 75.03 -42.18 21.59
CA THR A 422 75.58 -42.47 22.92
C THR A 422 76.42 -43.74 22.90
N SER A 423 75.92 -44.81 22.28
CA SER A 423 76.65 -46.07 22.12
C SER A 423 77.95 -45.88 21.32
N ILE A 424 77.91 -45.10 20.22
CA ILE A 424 79.11 -44.76 19.46
C ILE A 424 80.10 -43.97 20.33
N GLY A 425 79.63 -43.00 21.12
CA GLY A 425 80.47 -42.25 22.06
C GLY A 425 81.18 -43.13 23.08
N GLU A 426 80.53 -44.18 23.59
CA GLU A 426 81.15 -45.17 24.47
C GLU A 426 82.25 -45.97 23.76
N VAL A 427 82.00 -46.42 22.52
CA VAL A 427 83.00 -47.13 21.72
C VAL A 427 84.21 -46.23 21.44
N ILE A 428 84.01 -44.98 21.08
CA ILE A 428 85.09 -44.02 20.83
C ILE A 428 85.93 -43.77 22.09
N ARG A 429 85.29 -43.71 23.27
CA ARG A 429 86.00 -43.58 24.56
C ARG A 429 86.91 -44.78 24.83
N ILE A 430 86.46 -45.99 24.51
CA ILE A 430 87.28 -47.21 24.63
C ILE A 430 88.46 -47.15 23.65
N ILE A 431 88.24 -46.78 22.39
CA ILE A 431 89.31 -46.68 21.38
C ILE A 431 90.34 -45.61 21.78
N SER A 432 89.90 -44.46 22.29
CA SER A 432 90.80 -43.44 22.82
C SER A 432 91.66 -43.98 23.97
N GLY A 433 91.06 -44.73 24.90
CA GLY A 433 91.80 -45.39 25.99
C GLY A 433 92.81 -46.43 25.49
N ILE A 434 92.48 -47.21 24.45
CA ILE A 434 93.41 -48.14 23.80
C ILE A 434 94.56 -47.38 23.14
N ALA A 435 94.28 -46.26 22.46
CA ALA A 435 95.30 -45.42 21.83
C ALA A 435 96.26 -44.83 22.87
N ASP A 436 95.75 -44.33 24.00
CA ASP A 436 96.56 -43.80 25.10
C ASP A 436 97.46 -44.88 25.73
N GLN A 437 96.90 -46.07 25.99
CA GLN A 437 97.67 -47.22 26.49
C GLN A 437 98.74 -47.66 25.49
N THR A 438 98.41 -47.71 24.20
CA THR A 438 99.33 -48.08 23.13
C THR A 438 100.47 -47.07 23.01
N ASN A 439 100.17 -45.77 23.11
CA ASN A 439 101.17 -44.71 23.15
C ASN A 439 102.11 -44.83 24.37
N LEU A 440 101.58 -45.17 25.55
CA LEU A 440 102.39 -45.44 26.75
C LEU A 440 103.28 -46.67 26.59
N LEU A 441 102.76 -47.76 26.04
CA LEU A 441 103.53 -48.98 25.75
C LEU A 441 104.64 -48.71 24.73
N ALA A 442 104.33 -47.98 23.66
CA ALA A 442 105.30 -47.59 22.63
C ALA A 442 106.37 -46.64 23.18
N LEU A 443 106.00 -45.73 24.08
CA LEU A 443 106.95 -44.88 24.80
C LEU A 443 107.90 -45.69 25.67
N ASN A 444 107.38 -46.64 26.47
CA ASN A 444 108.19 -47.54 27.28
C ASN A 444 109.13 -48.39 26.41
N ALA A 445 108.64 -48.90 25.27
CA ALA A 445 109.45 -49.64 24.31
C ALA A 445 110.54 -48.76 23.68
N THR A 446 110.26 -47.48 23.40
CA THR A 446 111.25 -46.51 22.90
C THR A 446 112.36 -46.28 23.92
N ILE A 447 112.03 -46.18 25.21
CA ILE A 447 113.00 -46.03 26.31
C ILE A 447 113.88 -47.28 26.41
N GLU A 448 113.30 -48.47 26.39
CA GLU A 448 114.06 -49.72 26.50
C GLU A 448 114.93 -49.97 25.26
N ALA A 449 114.44 -49.62 24.07
CA ALA A 449 115.22 -49.67 22.84
C ALA A 449 116.42 -48.70 22.87
N ALA A 450 116.26 -47.50 23.42
CA ALA A 450 117.37 -46.57 23.65
C ALA A 450 118.39 -47.13 24.68
N ARG A 451 117.90 -47.86 25.69
CA ARG A 451 118.73 -48.49 26.73
C ARG A 451 119.58 -49.65 26.19
N ALA A 452 119.09 -50.37 25.18
CA ALA A 452 119.80 -51.46 24.50
C ALA A 452 120.89 -51.00 23.52
N GLY A 453 121.04 -49.70 23.26
CA GLY A 453 122.08 -49.15 22.40
C GLY A 453 121.98 -49.61 20.93
N GLU A 454 123.11 -49.99 20.31
CA GLU A 454 123.16 -50.44 18.91
C GLU A 454 122.27 -51.67 18.62
N ALA A 455 122.08 -52.56 19.61
CA ALA A 455 121.23 -53.75 19.47
C ALA A 455 119.72 -53.43 19.42
N GLY A 456 119.31 -52.25 19.89
CA GLY A 456 117.91 -51.81 19.97
C GLY A 456 117.42 -50.99 18.78
N ARG A 457 118.28 -50.67 17.79
CA ARG A 457 117.98 -49.72 16.71
C ARG A 457 116.73 -50.07 15.89
N GLY A 458 116.54 -51.34 15.53
CA GLY A 458 115.35 -51.79 14.79
C GLY A 458 114.07 -51.73 15.64
N PHE A 459 114.17 -52.06 16.92
CA PHE A 459 113.06 -51.92 17.88
C PHE A 459 112.67 -50.45 18.11
N ALA A 460 113.64 -49.54 18.13
CA ALA A 460 113.40 -48.11 18.30
C ALA A 460 112.56 -47.53 17.15
N VAL A 461 112.80 -47.95 15.91
CA VAL A 461 112.01 -47.51 14.74
C VAL A 461 110.57 -47.99 14.85
N VAL A 462 110.35 -49.27 15.15
CA VAL A 462 109.00 -49.84 15.31
C VAL A 462 108.26 -49.17 16.49
N ALA A 463 108.94 -48.94 17.61
CA ALA A 463 108.36 -48.26 18.76
C ALA A 463 107.95 -46.81 18.44
N SER A 464 108.74 -46.09 17.63
CA SER A 464 108.37 -44.75 17.15
C SER A 464 107.14 -44.79 16.24
N GLU A 465 107.09 -45.72 15.28
CA GLU A 465 105.96 -45.85 14.35
C GLU A 465 104.65 -46.18 15.09
N VAL A 466 104.69 -47.10 16.07
CA VAL A 466 103.52 -47.44 16.90
C VAL A 466 103.09 -46.25 17.76
N LYS A 467 104.04 -45.45 18.25
CA LYS A 467 103.75 -44.24 19.03
C LYS A 467 103.05 -43.18 18.18
N ASP A 468 103.53 -42.95 16.96
CA ASP A 468 102.93 -41.99 16.03
C ASP A 468 101.54 -42.44 15.57
N LEU A 469 101.36 -43.73 15.25
CA LEU A 469 100.05 -44.32 14.94
C LEU A 469 99.06 -44.18 16.11
N ALA A 470 99.52 -44.39 17.35
CA ALA A 470 98.68 -44.23 18.53
C ALA A 470 98.25 -42.76 18.74
N ARG A 471 99.14 -41.79 18.48
CA ARG A 471 98.80 -40.35 18.49
C ARG A 471 97.82 -39.96 17.40
N GLU A 472 98.00 -40.49 16.19
CA GLU A 472 97.09 -40.24 15.08
C GLU A 472 95.71 -40.83 15.37
N THR A 473 95.67 -42.03 15.95
CA THR A 473 94.43 -42.69 16.41
C THR A 473 93.72 -41.84 17.47
N ALA A 474 94.44 -41.35 18.49
CA ALA A 474 93.88 -40.49 19.53
C ALA A 474 93.30 -39.18 18.96
N THR A 475 94.00 -38.58 18.00
CA THR A 475 93.54 -37.36 17.30
C THR A 475 92.31 -37.64 16.44
N ALA A 476 92.28 -38.79 15.75
CA ALA A 476 91.12 -39.21 14.96
C ALA A 476 89.89 -39.49 15.85
N THR A 477 90.07 -40.20 16.97
CA THR A 477 88.98 -40.46 17.92
C THR A 477 88.46 -39.18 18.56
N GLN A 478 89.32 -38.20 18.84
CA GLN A 478 88.88 -36.90 19.35
C GLN A 478 87.95 -36.19 18.36
N ARG A 479 88.33 -36.14 17.07
CA ARG A 479 87.45 -35.54 16.03
C ARG A 479 86.10 -36.25 15.92
N VAL A 480 86.09 -37.58 16.01
CA VAL A 480 84.83 -38.35 16.00
C VAL A 480 84.01 -38.06 17.25
N SER A 481 84.65 -37.95 18.42
CA SER A 481 83.97 -37.56 19.67
C SER A 481 83.30 -36.20 19.55
N ASP A 482 83.97 -35.20 18.96
CA ASP A 482 83.42 -33.87 18.73
C ASP A 482 82.22 -33.91 17.75
N GLN A 483 82.28 -34.75 16.72
CA GLN A 483 81.15 -34.97 15.80
C GLN A 483 79.95 -35.63 16.49
N ILE A 484 80.18 -36.63 17.34
CA ILE A 484 79.11 -37.28 18.11
C ILE A 484 78.45 -36.29 19.08
N ALA A 485 79.24 -35.46 19.76
CA ALA A 485 78.70 -34.39 20.60
C ALA A 485 77.85 -33.39 19.79
N GLY A 486 78.28 -33.05 18.57
CA GLY A 486 77.48 -32.23 17.65
C GLY A 486 76.17 -32.88 17.23
N ILE A 487 76.16 -34.19 16.95
CA ILE A 487 74.94 -34.95 16.63
C ILE A 487 73.99 -34.96 17.83
N GLN A 488 74.49 -35.22 19.03
CA GLN A 488 73.68 -35.22 20.26
C GLN A 488 73.04 -33.84 20.50
N ALA A 489 73.81 -32.76 20.42
CA ALA A 489 73.30 -31.40 20.56
C ALA A 489 72.24 -31.07 19.50
N SER A 490 72.44 -31.50 18.24
CA SER A 490 71.45 -31.32 17.17
C SER A 490 70.17 -32.11 17.45
N SER A 491 70.26 -33.35 17.95
CA SER A 491 69.10 -34.17 18.32
C SER A 491 68.29 -33.56 19.46
N GLU A 492 68.95 -32.96 20.46
CA GLU A 492 68.28 -32.21 21.54
C GLU A 492 67.51 -31.00 20.99
N GLN A 493 68.13 -30.23 20.08
CA GLN A 493 67.46 -29.10 19.42
C GLN A 493 66.25 -29.53 18.59
N VAL A 494 66.36 -30.63 17.83
CA VAL A 494 65.24 -31.18 17.05
C VAL A 494 64.12 -31.63 17.98
N THR A 495 64.43 -32.29 19.10
CA THR A 495 63.44 -32.72 20.10
C THR A 495 62.69 -31.53 20.68
N ALA A 496 63.39 -30.45 21.05
CA ALA A 496 62.77 -29.22 21.52
C ALA A 496 61.85 -28.58 20.46
N GLY A 497 62.26 -28.59 19.19
CA GLY A 497 61.44 -28.13 18.06
C GLY A 497 60.17 -28.96 17.85
N ILE A 498 60.26 -30.28 18.01
CA ILE A 498 59.10 -31.18 17.94
C ILE A 498 58.12 -30.88 19.09
N HIS A 499 58.61 -30.71 20.32
CA HIS A 499 57.76 -30.36 21.47
C HIS A 499 57.02 -29.03 21.27
N ALA A 500 57.73 -27.99 20.78
CA ALA A 500 57.11 -26.70 20.47
C ALA A 500 56.03 -26.84 19.38
N THR A 501 56.26 -27.68 18.37
CA THR A 501 55.27 -27.95 17.31
C THR A 501 54.05 -28.66 17.88
N SER A 502 54.22 -29.65 18.74
CA SER A 502 53.12 -30.34 19.44
C SER A 502 52.29 -29.39 20.32
N GLU A 503 52.92 -28.43 20.99
CA GLU A 503 52.20 -27.39 21.75
C GLU A 503 51.34 -26.51 20.85
N VAL A 504 51.88 -26.08 19.69
CA VAL A 504 51.11 -25.30 18.70
C VAL A 504 49.92 -26.10 18.18
N ILE A 505 50.07 -27.41 17.93
CA ILE A 505 48.96 -28.26 17.50
C ILE A 505 47.91 -28.42 18.61
N GLY A 506 48.31 -28.59 19.87
CA GLY A 506 47.35 -28.60 20.99
C GLY A 506 46.56 -27.31 21.12
N ARG A 507 47.16 -26.16 20.78
CA ARG A 507 46.43 -24.87 20.70
C ARG A 507 45.45 -24.82 19.53
N LEU A 508 45.74 -25.49 18.41
CA LEU A 508 44.81 -25.57 17.27
C LEU A 508 43.54 -26.34 17.62
N ASP A 509 43.66 -27.44 18.37
CA ASP A 509 42.51 -28.22 18.85
C ASP A 509 41.56 -27.37 19.71
N ALA A 510 42.10 -26.61 20.68
CA ALA A 510 41.31 -25.69 21.50
C ALA A 510 40.61 -24.59 20.67
N VAL A 511 41.25 -24.12 19.59
CA VAL A 511 40.63 -23.16 18.66
C VAL A 511 39.51 -23.81 17.86
N GLN A 512 39.68 -25.05 17.40
CA GLN A 512 38.64 -25.80 16.68
C GLN A 512 37.41 -26.08 17.54
N ALA A 513 37.60 -26.48 18.80
CA ALA A 513 36.49 -26.65 19.73
C ALA A 513 35.67 -25.36 19.85
N ARG A 514 36.35 -24.22 20.02
CA ARG A 514 35.68 -22.91 20.10
C ARG A 514 35.00 -22.50 18.78
N ILE A 515 35.56 -22.85 17.62
CA ILE A 515 34.90 -22.62 16.33
C ILE A 515 33.60 -23.42 16.26
N THR A 516 33.61 -24.68 16.67
CA THR A 516 32.41 -25.52 16.69
C THR A 516 31.29 -24.91 17.54
N ASP A 517 31.62 -24.46 18.75
CA ASP A 517 30.65 -23.79 19.64
C ASP A 517 30.02 -22.54 18.97
N VAL A 518 30.85 -21.70 18.35
CA VAL A 518 30.38 -20.50 17.63
C VAL A 518 29.49 -20.87 16.44
N LEU A 519 29.85 -21.90 15.68
CA LEU A 519 29.04 -22.36 14.55
C LEU A 519 27.67 -22.86 15.02
N GLU A 520 27.59 -23.59 16.14
CA GLU A 520 26.31 -24.02 16.72
C GLU A 520 25.42 -22.83 17.14
N GLU A 521 26.02 -21.79 17.70
CA GLU A 521 25.30 -20.55 18.03
C GLU A 521 24.77 -19.85 16.78
N GLN A 522 25.58 -19.77 15.72
CA GLN A 522 25.16 -19.19 14.44
C GLN A 522 24.00 -19.96 13.81
N VAL A 523 24.01 -21.30 13.85
CA VAL A 523 22.86 -22.11 13.38
C VAL A 523 21.60 -21.78 14.17
N ARG A 524 21.71 -21.63 15.50
CA ARG A 524 20.57 -21.30 16.35
C ARG A 524 19.98 -19.94 16.01
N MET A 525 20.83 -18.92 15.83
CA MET A 525 20.39 -17.58 15.42
C MET A 525 19.74 -17.59 14.04
N ALA A 526 20.36 -18.26 13.06
CA ALA A 526 19.83 -18.35 11.69
C ALA A 526 18.43 -18.95 11.63
N ARG A 527 18.20 -20.02 12.41
CA ARG A 527 16.90 -20.70 12.52
C ARG A 527 15.86 -19.83 13.23
N SER A 528 16.27 -19.01 14.21
CA SER A 528 15.34 -18.12 14.91
C SER A 528 14.76 -17.02 14.00
N ILE A 529 15.52 -16.58 12.99
CA ILE A 529 15.06 -15.60 11.99
C ILE A 529 14.03 -16.21 11.02
N GLN A 530 14.08 -17.53 10.79
CA GLN A 530 13.12 -18.24 9.94
C GLN A 530 11.83 -18.65 10.67
N ALA A 531 11.78 -18.53 12.00
CA ALA A 531 10.59 -18.87 12.76
C ALA A 531 9.53 -17.76 12.60
N PRO A 532 8.30 -18.11 12.19
CA PRO A 532 7.22 -17.14 11.96
C PRO A 532 6.72 -16.45 13.24
#